data_AF-A0A967NTC6-F1
#
_entry.id   AF-A0A967NTC6-F1
#
_cell.length_a   1.000
_cell.length_b   1.000
_cell.length_c   1.000
_cell.angle_alpha   90.00
_cell.angle_beta   90.00
_cell.angle_gamma   90.00
#
_symmetry.space_group_name_H-M   'P 1'
#
loop_
_entity.id
_entity.type
_entity.pdbx_description
1 polymer ?
#
loop_
_entity_poly.entity_id
_entity_poly.type
_entity_poly.pdbx_seq_one_letter_code
_entity_poly.pdbx_strand_id
1 'polypeptide(L)'
;MKAVIGDKHPYFIAQQWVELQRLCLAELDKLGTQHVFSVCYEELTSNPREVVSNLCKFLNIEFKEDMLAFHQSSEAQNAASSSSLWQNVVQPIMSQNSKKFMKEMSEEDIRIIESVAGDVMDRLGYERVHVQPGEEIRFSKKEINKFRTANNKRIKEMSKQTDPEDLERRQRQAKVIEEIRKLAS
;
A
#
# COMPACT_ATOMS: atom_id res chain seq x y z
N MET A 1 -9.16 0.60 11.05
CA MET A 1 -8.55 0.05 9.81
C MET A 1 -9.60 -0.80 9.08
N LYS A 2 -9.96 -0.43 7.84
CA LYS A 2 -11.03 -1.07 7.05
C LYS A 2 -10.57 -2.29 6.23
N ALA A 3 -9.27 -2.57 6.20
CA ALA A 3 -8.72 -3.70 5.47
C ALA A 3 -9.07 -5.02 6.15
N VAL A 4 -9.81 -5.88 5.45
CA VAL A 4 -10.30 -7.17 5.95
C VAL A 4 -9.15 -8.19 6.09
N ILE A 5 -8.09 -8.06 5.30
CA ILE A 5 -6.95 -8.99 5.23
C ILE A 5 -5.67 -8.33 5.75
N GLY A 6 -4.72 -9.13 6.20
CA GLY A 6 -3.36 -8.71 6.55
C GLY A 6 -3.21 -8.34 8.01
N ASP A 7 -1.99 -7.96 8.39
CA ASP A 7 -1.69 -7.50 9.73
C ASP A 7 -2.53 -6.26 10.11
N LYS A 8 -2.69 -6.08 11.42
CA LYS A 8 -3.52 -5.06 12.06
C LYS A 8 -2.76 -4.24 13.09
N HIS A 9 -1.52 -4.61 13.37
CA HIS A 9 -0.63 -3.89 14.26
C HIS A 9 0.39 -3.08 13.43
N PRO A 10 0.58 -1.77 13.72
CA PRO A 10 1.46 -0.89 12.95
C PRO A 10 2.85 -1.46 12.73
N TYR A 11 3.45 -2.05 13.76
CA TYR A 11 4.75 -2.71 13.68
C TYR A 11 4.85 -3.71 12.50
N PHE A 12 3.95 -4.70 12.41
CA PHE A 12 4.05 -5.71 11.34
C PHE A 12 3.65 -5.16 9.98
N ILE A 13 2.70 -4.23 9.94
CA ILE A 13 2.32 -3.54 8.69
C ILE A 13 3.52 -2.75 8.15
N ALA A 14 4.22 -2.01 9.01
CA ALA A 14 5.42 -1.28 8.65
C ALA A 14 6.54 -2.23 8.20
N GLN A 15 6.75 -3.35 8.90
CA GLN A 15 7.73 -4.36 8.47
C GLN A 15 7.43 -4.90 7.07
N GLN A 16 6.17 -5.26 6.80
CA GLN A 16 5.75 -5.76 5.49
C GLN A 16 5.92 -4.69 4.41
N TRP A 17 5.55 -3.44 4.71
CA TRP A 17 5.75 -2.32 3.80
C TRP A 17 7.24 -2.13 3.47
N VAL A 18 8.10 -2.08 4.49
CA VAL A 18 9.56 -1.95 4.34
C VAL A 18 10.14 -3.06 3.47
N GLU A 19 9.73 -4.31 3.71
CA GLU A 19 10.20 -5.45 2.94
C GLU A 19 9.87 -5.29 1.44
N LEU A 20 8.62 -4.97 1.13
CA LEU A 20 8.17 -4.77 -0.26
C LEU A 20 8.87 -3.58 -0.92
N GLN A 21 9.00 -2.45 -0.22
CA GLN A 21 9.67 -1.28 -0.76
C GLN A 21 11.16 -1.53 -1.01
N ARG A 22 11.84 -2.26 -0.12
CA ARG A 22 13.25 -2.62 -0.32
C ARG A 22 13.44 -3.50 -1.56
N LEU A 23 12.51 -4.41 -1.85
CA LEU A 23 12.54 -5.20 -3.09
C LEU A 23 12.38 -4.29 -4.32
N CYS A 24 11.40 -3.40 -4.32
CA CYS A 24 11.20 -2.44 -5.42
C CYS A 24 12.41 -1.53 -5.62
N LEU A 25 12.98 -1.02 -4.53
CA LEU A 25 14.16 -0.17 -4.55
C LEU A 25 15.40 -0.92 -5.04
N ALA A 26 15.57 -2.19 -4.68
CA ALA A 26 16.67 -3.02 -5.17
C ALA A 26 16.57 -3.26 -6.68
N GLU A 27 15.37 -3.51 -7.21
CA GLU A 27 15.16 -3.63 -8.66
C GLU A 27 15.38 -2.30 -9.38
N LEU A 28 14.95 -1.17 -8.78
CA LEU A 28 15.24 0.17 -9.29
C LEU A 28 16.75 0.44 -9.35
N ASP A 29 17.50 0.13 -8.30
CA ASP A 29 18.96 0.30 -8.28
C ASP A 29 19.66 -0.56 -9.34
N LYS A 30 19.16 -1.77 -9.54
CA LYS A 30 19.74 -2.76 -10.47
C LYS A 30 19.46 -2.43 -11.93
N LEU A 31 18.22 -2.05 -12.25
CA LEU A 31 17.76 -1.86 -13.63
C LEU A 31 17.83 -0.39 -14.08
N GLY A 32 17.84 0.54 -13.13
CA GLY A 32 17.87 1.97 -13.37
C GLY A 32 16.55 2.56 -13.84
N THR A 33 16.50 3.90 -13.87
CA THR A 33 15.29 4.68 -14.21
C THR A 33 14.86 4.56 -15.67
N GLN A 34 15.68 3.95 -16.53
CA GLN A 34 15.33 3.63 -17.91
C GLN A 34 14.40 2.41 -18.02
N HIS A 35 14.38 1.55 -17.00
CA HIS A 35 13.58 0.32 -17.00
C HIS A 35 12.54 0.28 -15.88
N VAL A 36 12.69 1.12 -14.86
CA VAL A 36 11.75 1.22 -13.73
C VAL A 36 11.32 2.67 -13.57
N PHE A 37 10.01 2.90 -13.63
CA PHE A 37 9.40 4.21 -13.39
C PHE A 37 8.65 4.18 -12.06
N SER A 38 9.11 4.97 -11.10
CA SER A 38 8.45 5.11 -9.80
C SER A 38 7.39 6.19 -9.83
N VAL A 39 6.23 5.91 -9.25
CA VAL A 39 5.12 6.87 -9.14
C VAL A 39 4.83 7.14 -7.67
N CYS A 40 4.99 8.39 -7.24
CA CYS A 40 4.51 8.84 -5.93
C CYS A 40 3.02 9.14 -6.01
N TYR A 41 2.23 8.58 -5.08
CA TYR A 41 0.78 8.77 -5.07
C TYR A 41 0.40 10.23 -4.81
N GLU A 42 1.08 10.88 -3.88
CA GLU A 42 0.87 12.29 -3.55
C GLU A 42 1.19 13.22 -4.72
N GLU A 43 2.24 12.91 -5.47
CA GLU A 43 2.62 13.66 -6.68
C GLU A 43 1.61 13.41 -7.81
N LEU A 44 1.24 12.16 -8.06
CA LEU A 44 0.21 11.80 -9.03
C LEU A 44 -1.11 12.49 -8.71
N THR A 45 -1.47 12.60 -7.43
CA THR A 45 -2.74 13.21 -7.05
C THR A 45 -2.73 14.74 -7.11
N SER A 46 -1.58 15.36 -6.93
CA SER A 46 -1.42 16.81 -7.01
C SER A 46 -1.21 17.30 -8.44
N ASN A 47 -0.43 16.56 -9.24
CA ASN A 47 -0.01 16.92 -10.59
C ASN A 47 -0.27 15.78 -11.60
N PRO A 48 -1.50 15.28 -11.74
CA PRO A 48 -1.79 14.05 -12.50
C PRO A 48 -1.40 14.14 -13.97
N ARG A 49 -1.62 15.30 -14.61
CA ARG A 49 -1.26 15.53 -16.01
C ARG A 49 0.23 15.34 -16.25
N GLU A 50 1.07 15.91 -15.38
CA GLU A 50 2.52 15.85 -15.51
C GLU A 50 3.03 14.43 -15.28
N VAL A 51 2.60 13.79 -14.19
CA VAL A 51 3.02 12.43 -13.84
C VAL A 51 2.61 11.43 -14.93
N VAL A 52 1.37 11.49 -15.41
CA VAL A 52 0.88 10.60 -16.48
C VAL A 52 1.60 10.88 -17.80
N SER A 53 1.86 12.15 -18.14
CA SER A 53 2.64 12.49 -19.34
C SER A 53 4.06 11.93 -19.27
N ASN A 54 4.73 12.03 -18.12
CA ASN A 54 6.06 11.48 -17.92
C ASN A 54 6.06 9.95 -17.98
N LEU A 55 5.04 9.29 -17.42
CA LEU A 55 4.84 7.85 -17.57
C LEU A 55 4.63 7.44 -19.03
N CYS A 56 3.83 8.19 -19.79
CA CYS A 56 3.64 7.93 -21.22
C CYS A 56 4.95 8.02 -22.00
N LYS A 57 5.78 9.04 -21.72
CA LYS A 57 7.12 9.17 -22.33
C LYS A 57 8.01 7.98 -21.97
N PHE A 58 8.00 7.55 -20.72
CA PHE A 58 8.76 6.39 -20.27
C PHE A 58 8.32 5.11 -21.00
N LEU A 59 7.01 4.91 -21.18
CA LEU A 59 6.44 3.77 -21.90
C LEU A 59 6.51 3.90 -23.44
N ASN A 60 7.00 5.03 -23.96
CA ASN A 60 7.00 5.37 -25.38
C ASN A 60 5.61 5.28 -26.04
N ILE A 61 4.59 5.83 -25.36
CA ILE A 61 3.22 5.94 -25.86
C ILE A 61 2.76 7.40 -25.91
N GLU A 62 1.80 7.69 -26.77
CA GLU A 62 1.19 9.02 -26.88
C GLU A 62 0.30 9.30 -25.65
N PHE A 63 0.49 10.47 -25.03
CA PHE A 63 -0.39 10.96 -23.98
C PHE A 63 -1.72 11.44 -24.58
N LYS A 64 -2.84 11.04 -23.97
CA LYS A 64 -4.19 11.50 -24.33
C LYS A 64 -4.88 12.09 -23.12
N GLU A 65 -5.59 13.21 -23.31
CA GLU A 65 -6.34 13.88 -22.23
C GLU A 65 -7.32 12.95 -21.52
N ASP A 66 -7.97 12.05 -22.27
CA ASP A 66 -8.93 11.09 -21.74
C ASP A 66 -8.33 10.14 -20.67
N MET A 67 -7.00 9.96 -20.64
CA MET A 67 -6.31 9.18 -19.60
C MET A 67 -6.50 9.80 -18.20
N LEU A 68 -6.71 11.11 -18.11
CA LEU A 68 -6.99 11.81 -16.85
C LEU A 68 -8.45 11.65 -16.41
N ALA A 69 -9.34 11.25 -17.32
CA ALA A 69 -10.75 10.97 -17.07
C ALA A 69 -11.01 9.48 -16.76
N PHE A 70 -10.03 8.75 -16.21
CA PHE A 70 -10.13 7.29 -15.97
C PHE A 70 -11.37 6.85 -15.16
N HIS A 71 -11.85 7.70 -14.25
CA HIS A 71 -13.05 7.46 -13.43
C HIS A 71 -14.35 7.35 -14.27
N GLN A 72 -14.31 7.77 -15.54
CA GLN A 72 -15.41 7.67 -16.50
C GLN A 72 -15.33 6.42 -17.39
N SER A 73 -14.22 5.66 -17.30
CA SER A 73 -14.05 4.42 -18.06
C SER A 73 -14.94 3.29 -17.53
N SER A 74 -15.40 2.44 -18.44
CA SER A 74 -16.13 1.21 -18.10
C SER A 74 -15.31 0.26 -17.23
N GLU A 75 -13.99 0.25 -17.41
CA GLU A 75 -13.02 -0.58 -16.71
C GLU A 75 -12.92 -0.16 -15.23
N ALA A 76 -12.91 1.14 -14.94
CA ALA A 76 -12.93 1.64 -13.58
C ALA A 76 -14.24 1.24 -12.87
N GLN A 77 -15.38 1.36 -13.56
CA GLN A 77 -16.69 0.94 -13.04
C GLN A 77 -16.75 -0.58 -12.77
N ASN A 78 -16.16 -1.39 -13.66
CA ASN A 78 -16.06 -2.84 -13.50
C ASN A 78 -15.10 -3.25 -12.37
N ALA A 79 -13.98 -2.55 -12.20
CA ALA A 79 -13.06 -2.80 -11.10
C ALA A 79 -13.71 -2.47 -9.74
N ALA A 80 -14.43 -1.36 -9.64
CA ALA A 80 -15.11 -0.95 -8.42
C ALA A 80 -16.29 -1.85 -8.02
N SER A 81 -17.01 -2.41 -8.99
CA SER A 81 -18.05 -3.41 -8.73
C SER A 81 -17.47 -4.77 -8.36
N SER A 82 -16.21 -5.04 -8.71
CA SER A 82 -15.56 -6.32 -8.45
C SER A 82 -15.13 -6.55 -7.01
N SER A 83 -14.98 -5.54 -6.15
CA SER A 83 -14.75 -5.74 -4.71
C SER A 83 -14.96 -4.44 -3.93
N SER A 84 -15.45 -4.54 -2.69
CA SER A 84 -15.50 -3.41 -1.76
C SER A 84 -14.12 -2.78 -1.52
N LEU A 85 -13.02 -3.53 -1.72
CA LEU A 85 -11.64 -3.04 -1.64
C LEU A 85 -11.27 -2.09 -2.80
N TRP A 86 -11.92 -2.24 -3.95
CA TRP A 86 -11.64 -1.46 -5.17
C TRP A 86 -12.67 -0.36 -5.42
N GLN A 87 -13.63 -0.15 -4.51
CA GLN A 87 -14.63 0.93 -4.62
C GLN A 87 -14.01 2.34 -4.73
N ASN A 88 -12.78 2.52 -4.26
CA ASN A 88 -12.09 3.80 -4.38
C ASN A 88 -11.48 4.04 -5.78
N VAL A 89 -11.41 3.01 -6.64
CA VAL A 89 -10.87 3.12 -8.02
C VAL A 89 -11.79 3.96 -8.93
N VAL A 90 -13.07 4.10 -8.57
CA VAL A 90 -14.03 4.99 -9.26
C VAL A 90 -14.08 6.40 -8.70
N GLN A 91 -13.33 6.70 -7.63
CA GLN A 91 -13.30 8.06 -7.09
C GLN A 91 -12.30 8.91 -7.88
N PRO A 92 -12.62 10.19 -8.16
CA PRO A 92 -11.67 11.10 -8.75
C PRO A 92 -10.44 11.23 -7.85
N ILE A 93 -9.32 11.64 -8.43
CA ILE A 93 -8.07 11.89 -7.72
C ILE A 93 -8.35 12.84 -6.53
N MET A 94 -8.28 12.30 -5.32
CA MET A 94 -8.57 13.06 -4.09
C MET A 94 -7.29 13.75 -3.61
N SER A 95 -7.02 14.96 -4.12
CA SER A 95 -5.84 15.78 -3.82
C SER A 95 -5.63 16.18 -2.34
N GLN A 96 -6.53 15.77 -1.44
CA GLN A 96 -6.47 16.08 0.01
C GLN A 96 -6.51 14.85 0.91
N ASN A 97 -6.29 13.65 0.38
CA ASN A 97 -6.32 12.41 1.16
C ASN A 97 -4.98 12.08 1.85
N SER A 98 -3.91 12.81 1.50
CA SER A 98 -2.59 12.72 2.14
C SER A 98 -2.65 13.15 3.60
N LYS A 99 -1.80 12.57 4.46
CA LYS A 99 -1.65 12.95 5.88
C LYS A 99 -2.84 12.66 6.80
N LYS A 100 -3.88 11.93 6.37
CA LYS A 100 -4.98 11.49 7.27
C LYS A 100 -4.51 10.69 8.48
N PHE A 101 -3.41 9.96 8.35
CA PHE A 101 -2.81 9.21 9.45
C PHE A 101 -2.49 10.09 10.66
N MET A 102 -2.16 11.38 10.47
CA MET A 102 -1.89 12.30 11.59
C MET A 102 -3.13 12.58 12.45
N LYS A 103 -4.34 12.38 11.91
CA LYS A 103 -5.61 12.56 12.65
C LYS A 103 -6.19 11.22 13.13
N GLU A 104 -5.88 10.14 12.44
CA GLU A 104 -6.51 8.83 12.63
C GLU A 104 -5.62 7.82 13.39
N MET A 105 -4.33 8.09 13.55
CA MET A 105 -3.38 7.24 14.28
C MET A 105 -2.91 7.92 15.57
N SER A 106 -2.63 7.11 16.59
CA SER A 106 -2.00 7.61 17.81
C SER A 106 -0.54 7.97 17.55
N GLU A 107 0.01 8.90 18.33
CA GLU A 107 1.43 9.22 18.30
C GLU A 107 2.30 7.98 18.52
N GLU A 108 1.90 7.08 19.43
CA GLU A 108 2.60 5.81 19.68
C GLU A 108 2.68 4.96 18.40
N ASP A 109 1.57 4.80 17.69
CA ASP A 109 1.52 4.02 16.45
C ASP A 109 2.39 4.66 15.37
N ILE A 110 2.40 5.99 15.26
CA ILE A 110 3.25 6.73 14.31
C ILE A 110 4.73 6.53 14.65
N ARG A 111 5.12 6.69 15.92
CA ARG A 111 6.49 6.45 16.38
C ARG A 111 6.95 5.01 16.10
N ILE A 112 6.07 4.03 16.25
CA ILE A 112 6.36 2.64 15.89
C ILE A 112 6.65 2.51 14.39
N ILE A 113 5.81 3.09 13.54
CA ILE A 113 6.01 3.05 12.08
C ILE A 113 7.32 3.73 11.70
N GLU A 114 7.55 4.96 12.16
CA GLU A 114 8.76 5.72 11.80
C GLU A 114 10.04 5.07 12.33
N SER A 115 9.98 4.41 13.49
CA SER A 115 11.12 3.63 14.00
C SER A 115 11.42 2.37 13.19
N VAL A 116 10.40 1.78 12.55
CA VAL A 116 10.55 0.56 11.74
C VAL A 116 10.89 0.88 10.28
N ALA A 117 10.30 1.93 9.74
CA ALA A 117 10.25 2.23 8.31
C ALA A 117 10.99 3.51 7.92
N GLY A 118 11.53 4.26 8.90
CA GLY A 118 12.08 5.58 8.70
C GLY A 118 13.18 5.65 7.63
N ASP A 119 14.09 4.68 7.59
CA ASP A 119 15.16 4.66 6.59
C ASP A 119 14.62 4.55 5.15
N VAL A 120 13.59 3.73 4.96
CA VAL A 120 12.92 3.57 3.67
C VAL A 120 12.06 4.78 3.35
N MET A 121 11.40 5.37 4.35
CA MET A 121 10.65 6.63 4.20
C MET A 121 11.57 7.74 3.69
N ASP A 122 12.72 7.95 4.33
CA ASP A 122 13.69 8.97 3.95
C ASP A 122 14.18 8.75 2.52
N ARG A 123 14.47 7.50 2.16
CA ARG A 123 14.93 7.13 0.81
C ARG A 123 13.88 7.39 -0.27
N LEU A 124 12.60 7.27 0.07
CA LEU A 124 11.47 7.56 -0.81
C LEU A 124 11.02 9.03 -0.74
N GLY A 125 11.67 9.86 0.09
CA GLY A 125 11.36 11.29 0.23
C GLY A 125 10.16 11.59 1.13
N TYR A 126 9.72 10.64 1.97
CA TYR A 126 8.65 10.87 2.94
C TYR A 126 9.17 11.54 4.21
N GLU A 127 8.51 12.61 4.64
CA GLU A 127 8.81 13.29 5.89
C GLU A 127 8.39 12.45 7.11
N ARG A 128 9.25 12.40 8.12
CA ARG A 128 8.94 11.88 9.45
C ARG A 128 8.36 12.98 10.34
N VAL A 129 7.44 12.62 11.23
CA VAL A 129 6.69 13.54 12.11
C VAL A 129 7.26 13.55 13.53
N HIS A 130 7.64 12.39 14.08
CA HIS A 130 7.98 12.26 15.51
C HIS A 130 9.36 11.65 15.79
N VAL A 131 9.91 10.81 14.92
CA VAL A 131 11.18 10.10 15.11
C VAL A 131 12.19 10.55 14.08
N GLN A 132 13.24 11.26 14.50
CA GLN A 132 14.29 11.71 13.58
C GLN A 132 15.28 10.58 13.24
N PRO A 133 16.05 10.71 12.14
CA PRO A 133 17.12 9.77 11.81
C PRO A 133 18.10 9.59 12.99
N GLY A 134 18.29 8.34 13.42
CA GLY A 134 19.14 7.98 14.56
C GLY A 134 18.42 7.92 15.91
N GLU A 135 17.16 8.36 15.99
CA GLU A 135 16.32 8.29 17.19
C GLU A 135 15.35 7.09 17.17
N GLU A 136 15.55 6.14 16.25
CA GLU A 136 14.63 5.02 16.08
C GLU A 136 14.58 4.11 17.31
N ILE A 137 13.35 3.78 17.72
CA ILE A 137 13.11 2.91 18.87
C ILE A 137 13.47 1.47 18.49
N ARG A 138 14.36 0.86 19.28
CA ARG A 138 14.66 -0.57 19.20
C ARG A 138 13.72 -1.36 20.10
N PHE A 139 12.79 -2.08 19.50
CA PHE A 139 11.84 -2.91 20.24
C PHE A 139 12.48 -4.21 20.72
N SER A 140 12.32 -4.51 22.00
CA SER A 140 12.74 -5.77 22.61
C SER A 140 11.88 -6.95 22.11
N LYS A 141 12.41 -8.17 22.24
CA LYS A 141 11.65 -9.41 21.96
C LYS A 141 10.33 -9.47 22.74
N LYS A 142 10.31 -8.94 23.97
CA LYS A 142 9.12 -8.91 24.81
C LYS A 142 8.05 -7.98 24.24
N GLU A 143 8.44 -6.81 23.75
CA GLU A 143 7.53 -5.86 23.09
C GLU A 143 7.01 -6.42 21.78
N ILE A 144 7.88 -6.98 20.94
CA ILE A 144 7.48 -7.61 19.68
C ILE A 144 6.47 -8.75 19.92
N ASN A 145 6.66 -9.54 20.98
CA ASN A 145 5.69 -10.58 21.36
C ASN A 145 4.34 -9.98 21.78
N LYS A 146 4.32 -8.88 22.53
CA LYS A 146 3.08 -8.16 22.87
C LYS A 146 2.38 -7.64 21.61
N PHE A 147 3.14 -7.02 20.69
CA PHE A 147 2.61 -6.56 19.41
C PHE A 147 1.98 -7.72 18.62
N ARG A 148 2.63 -8.89 18.60
CA ARG A 148 2.12 -10.09 17.93
C ARG A 148 0.80 -10.58 18.53
N THR A 149 0.71 -10.63 19.85
CA THR A 149 -0.54 -10.98 20.53
C THR A 149 -1.66 -10.01 20.19
N ALA A 150 -1.38 -8.70 20.23
CA ALA A 150 -2.35 -7.66 19.86
C ALA A 150 -2.78 -7.77 18.38
N ASN A 151 -1.83 -8.01 17.47
CA ASN A 151 -2.07 -8.22 16.05
C ASN A 151 -3.04 -9.38 15.81
N ASN A 152 -2.72 -10.56 16.39
CA ASN A 152 -3.52 -11.76 16.23
C ASN A 152 -4.94 -11.60 16.80
N LYS A 153 -5.08 -10.86 17.91
CA LYS A 153 -6.39 -10.53 18.47
C LYS A 153 -7.21 -9.69 17.50
N ARG A 154 -6.65 -8.61 16.97
CA ARG A 154 -7.32 -7.72 16.00
C ARG A 154 -7.68 -8.44 14.69
N ILE A 155 -6.81 -9.33 14.21
CA ILE A 155 -7.09 -10.18 13.03
C ILE A 155 -8.31 -11.08 13.30
N LYS A 156 -8.35 -11.76 14.45
CA LYS A 156 -9.48 -12.62 14.84
C LYS A 156 -10.79 -11.86 15.03
N GLU A 157 -10.72 -10.61 15.52
CA GLU A 157 -11.90 -9.76 15.66
C GLU A 157 -12.44 -9.32 14.29
N MET A 158 -11.55 -8.93 13.37
CA MET A 158 -11.92 -8.52 12.01
C MET A 158 -12.49 -9.70 11.19
N SER A 159 -11.93 -10.91 11.34
CA SER A 159 -12.41 -12.09 10.61
C SER A 159 -13.85 -12.47 10.97
N LYS A 160 -14.31 -12.13 12.19
CA LYS A 160 -15.70 -12.37 12.62
C LYS A 160 -16.72 -11.42 11.96
N GLN A 161 -16.25 -10.29 11.44
CA GLN A 161 -17.07 -9.27 10.80
C GLN A 161 -17.02 -9.36 9.27
N THR A 162 -16.30 -10.35 8.72
CA THR A 162 -16.16 -10.53 7.28
C THR A 162 -17.41 -11.19 6.71
N ASP A 163 -17.92 -10.63 5.61
CA ASP A 163 -19.03 -11.18 4.85
C ASP A 163 -18.73 -12.63 4.39
N PRO A 164 -19.60 -13.61 4.69
CA PRO A 164 -19.44 -14.99 4.24
C PRO A 164 -19.24 -15.13 2.73
N GLU A 165 -19.91 -14.31 1.91
CA GLU A 165 -19.80 -14.38 0.44
C GLU A 165 -18.41 -13.92 -0.04
N ASP A 166 -17.85 -12.89 0.60
CA ASP A 166 -16.50 -12.40 0.31
C ASP A 166 -15.44 -13.42 0.74
N LEU A 167 -15.64 -14.10 1.87
CA LEU A 167 -14.77 -15.20 2.31
C LEU A 167 -14.78 -16.36 1.30
N GLU A 168 -15.95 -16.78 0.82
CA GLU A 168 -16.09 -17.87 -0.14
C GLU A 168 -15.49 -17.52 -1.51
N ARG A 169 -15.67 -16.29 -1.97
CA ARG A 169 -15.02 -15.81 -3.20
C ARG A 169 -13.50 -15.84 -3.12
N ARG A 170 -12.93 -15.46 -1.97
CA ARG A 170 -11.48 -15.48 -1.75
C ARG A 170 -10.92 -16.89 -1.65
N GLN A 171 -11.65 -17.82 -1.03
CA GLN A 171 -11.27 -19.23 -1.03
C GLN A 171 -11.19 -19.80 -2.44
N ARG A 172 -12.12 -19.42 -3.33
CA ARG A 172 -12.07 -19.77 -4.75
C ARG A 172 -10.84 -19.20 -5.44
N GLN A 173 -10.54 -17.92 -5.25
CA GLN A 173 -9.34 -17.29 -5.83
C GLN A 173 -8.03 -17.92 -5.33
N ALA A 174 -7.94 -18.22 -4.03
CA ALA A 174 -6.77 -18.86 -3.44
C ALA A 174 -6.53 -20.27 -4.02
N LYS A 175 -7.60 -21.06 -4.23
CA LYS A 175 -7.50 -22.36 -4.90
C LYS A 175 -6.95 -22.24 -6.32
N VAL A 176 -7.45 -21.27 -7.10
CA VAL A 176 -6.95 -21.04 -8.47
C VAL A 176 -5.46 -20.68 -8.48
N ILE A 177 -5.01 -19.82 -7.55
CA ILE A 177 -3.59 -19.47 -7.43
C ILE A 177 -2.75 -20.69 -7.04
N GLU A 178 -3.25 -21.55 -6.16
CA GLU A 178 -2.58 -22.78 -5.76
C GLU A 178 -2.47 -23.77 -6.93
N GLU A 179 -3.52 -23.91 -7.73
CA GLU A 179 -3.52 -24.73 -8.95
C GLU A 179 -2.51 -24.20 -9.98
N ILE A 180 -2.47 -22.88 -10.21
CA ILE A 180 -1.48 -22.26 -11.11
C ILE A 180 -0.06 -22.53 -10.61
N ARG A 181 0.20 -22.42 -9.30
CA ARG A 181 1.52 -22.72 -8.73
C ARG A 181 1.92 -24.17 -8.92
N LYS A 182 0.99 -25.11 -8.83
CA LYS A 182 1.22 -26.55 -9.08
C LYS A 182 1.47 -26.86 -10.57
N LEU A 183 0.93 -26.05 -11.48
CA LEU A 183 1.17 -26.19 -12.92
C LEU A 183 2.49 -25.56 -13.37
N ALA A 184 3.00 -24.57 -12.62
CA ALA A 184 4.26 -23.88 -12.88
C ALA A 184 5.49 -24.54 -12.21
N SER A 185 5.27 -25.63 -11.47
CA SER A 185 6.29 -26.47 -10.81
C SER A 185 6.47 -27.79 -11.54
#